data_AF-T1CEP8-F1
#
_entry.id   AF-T1CEP8-F1
#
_cell.length_a   1.000
_cell.length_b   1.000
_cell.length_c   1.000
_cell.angle_alpha   90.00
_cell.angle_beta   90.00
_cell.angle_gamma   90.00
#
_symmetry.space_group_name_H-M   'P 1'
#
loop_
_entity.id
_entity.type
_entity.pdbx_description
1 polymer ?
#
loop_
_entity_poly.entity_id
_entity_poly.type
_entity_poly.pdbx_seq_one_letter_code
_entity_poly.pdbx_strand_id
1 'polypeptide(L)'
;TGDLLDRAQEEAKTFKDDYVSVEHILLAMTAGSGAESKLLKGAGLDREKIMKALTEVRGNQRVTDQNPEDKYQALSKFGRDLTAMAKQNKLDPVIGRDAEIRRVVQVLSRRTKNNPVLIGDPGVG
;
A
#
# COMPACT_ATOMS: atom_id res chain seq x y z
N THR A 1 -16.52 18.52 -18.12
CA THR A 1 -16.02 17.14 -17.94
C THR A 1 -14.66 16.94 -18.58
N GLY A 2 -14.38 17.43 -19.81
CA GLY A 2 -13.05 17.34 -20.42
C GLY A 2 -11.91 17.90 -19.56
N ASP A 3 -12.07 19.13 -19.08
CA ASP A 3 -11.10 19.81 -18.19
C ASP A 3 -10.76 19.04 -16.90
N LEU A 4 -11.67 18.22 -16.36
CA LEU A 4 -11.38 17.43 -15.16
C LEU A 4 -10.43 16.26 -15.47
N LEU A 5 -10.65 15.58 -16.60
CA LEU A 5 -9.83 14.44 -17.01
C LEU A 5 -8.43 14.89 -17.41
N ASP A 6 -8.32 16.05 -18.07
CA ASP A 6 -7.02 16.65 -18.41
C ASP A 6 -6.21 16.99 -17.15
N ARG A 7 -6.86 17.60 -16.15
CA ARG A 7 -6.22 17.86 -14.85
C ARG A 7 -5.85 16.58 -14.10
N ALA A 8 -6.69 15.54 -14.15
CA ALA A 8 -6.34 14.24 -13.57
C ALA A 8 -5.12 13.60 -14.27
N GLN A 9 -5.00 13.77 -15.60
CA GLN A 9 -3.84 13.33 -16.36
C GLN A 9 -2.57 14.11 -15.97
N GLU A 10 -2.67 15.41 -15.66
CA GLU A 10 -1.57 16.21 -15.13
C GLU A 10 -1.12 15.72 -13.75
N GLU A 11 -2.06 15.45 -12.84
CA GLU A 11 -1.74 14.87 -11.53
C GLU A 11 -0.98 13.54 -11.70
N ALA A 12 -1.47 12.63 -12.55
CA ALA A 12 -0.79 11.36 -12.81
C ALA A 12 0.68 11.55 -13.27
N LYS A 13 0.93 12.56 -14.11
CA LYS A 13 2.31 12.91 -14.54
C LYS A 13 3.16 13.44 -13.38
N THR A 14 2.59 14.24 -12.48
CA THR A 14 3.28 14.71 -11.27
C THR A 14 3.68 13.56 -10.36
N PHE A 15 2.81 12.56 -10.19
CA PHE A 15 3.11 11.34 -9.43
C PHE A 15 4.00 10.35 -10.19
N LYS A 16 4.29 10.61 -11.47
CA LYS A 16 5.04 9.73 -12.39
C LYS A 16 4.39 8.35 -12.52
N ASP A 17 3.06 8.34 -12.59
CA ASP A 17 2.25 7.16 -12.82
C ASP A 17 1.97 6.94 -14.29
N ASP A 18 1.83 5.67 -14.67
CA ASP A 18 1.60 5.27 -16.05
C ASP A 18 0.11 5.32 -16.42
N TYR A 19 -0.78 5.30 -15.43
CA TYR A 19 -2.24 5.35 -15.61
C TYR A 19 -2.91 6.36 -14.67
N VAL A 20 -4.07 6.88 -15.12
CA VAL A 20 -4.93 7.73 -14.29
C VAL A 20 -5.77 6.83 -13.36
N SER A 21 -5.52 6.91 -12.06
CA SER A 21 -6.28 6.26 -10.99
C SER A 21 -7.28 7.22 -10.33
N VAL A 22 -8.11 6.67 -9.43
CA VAL A 22 -9.19 7.41 -8.75
C VAL A 22 -8.63 8.58 -7.93
N GLU A 23 -7.46 8.42 -7.32
CA GLU A 23 -6.81 9.49 -6.56
C GLU A 23 -6.45 10.72 -7.41
N HIS A 24 -6.05 10.52 -8.68
CA HIS A 24 -5.75 11.63 -9.58
C HIS A 24 -7.02 12.42 -9.93
N ILE A 25 -8.13 11.72 -10.13
CA ILE A 25 -9.44 12.35 -10.36
C ILE A 25 -9.87 13.12 -9.12
N LEU A 26 -9.74 12.53 -7.94
CA LEU A 26 -10.11 13.16 -6.68
C LEU A 26 -9.28 14.44 -6.41
N LEU A 27 -7.98 14.41 -6.67
CA LEU A 27 -7.11 15.59 -6.58
C LEU A 27 -7.52 16.65 -7.60
N ALA A 28 -7.77 16.26 -8.85
CA ALA A 28 -8.22 17.17 -9.89
C ALA A 28 -9.56 17.85 -9.55
N MET A 29 -10.48 17.15 -8.88
CA MET A 29 -11.75 17.73 -8.41
C MET A 29 -11.54 18.87 -7.40
N THR A 30 -10.44 18.85 -6.61
CA THR A 30 -10.13 19.96 -5.69
C THR A 30 -9.61 21.22 -6.36
N ALA A 31 -8.93 21.08 -7.50
CA ALA A 31 -8.32 22.20 -8.21
C ALA A 31 -9.32 22.96 -9.10
N GLY A 32 -10.51 22.42 -9.33
CA GLY A 32 -11.51 22.98 -10.23
C GLY A 32 -12.31 24.13 -9.65
N SER A 33 -13.09 24.77 -10.52
CA SER A 33 -14.10 25.79 -10.17
C SER A 33 -15.54 25.26 -10.25
N GLY A 34 -15.72 23.98 -10.58
CA GLY A 34 -17.01 23.31 -10.74
C GLY A 34 -17.75 23.03 -9.42
N ALA A 35 -18.92 22.41 -9.55
CA ALA A 35 -19.77 22.04 -8.41
C ALA A 35 -19.06 21.06 -7.46
N GLU A 36 -18.25 20.16 -8.01
CA GLU A 36 -17.42 19.19 -7.29
C GLU A 36 -16.46 19.87 -6.31
N SER A 37 -15.78 20.94 -6.73
CA SER A 37 -14.85 21.68 -5.88
C SER A 37 -15.58 22.41 -4.74
N LYS A 38 -16.76 22.96 -5.03
CA LYS A 38 -17.61 23.60 -4.01
C LYS A 38 -18.13 22.59 -2.99
N LEU A 39 -18.53 21.41 -3.43
CA LEU A 39 -18.99 20.32 -2.56
C LEU A 39 -17.86 19.83 -1.64
N LEU A 40 -16.68 19.57 -2.20
CA LEU A 40 -15.52 19.14 -1.42
C LEU A 40 -15.11 20.20 -0.38
N LYS A 41 -15.06 21.48 -0.78
CA LYS A 41 -14.83 22.59 0.15
C LYS A 41 -15.91 22.70 1.23
N GLY A 42 -17.18 22.53 0.85
CA GLY A 42 -18.31 22.51 1.78
C GLY A 42 -18.24 21.37 2.80
N ALA A 43 -17.65 20.23 2.40
CA ALA A 43 -17.35 19.10 3.28
C ALA A 43 -16.04 19.29 4.09
N GLY A 44 -15.35 20.42 3.95
CA GLY A 44 -14.08 20.69 4.62
C GLY A 44 -12.90 19.89 4.06
N LEU A 45 -13.03 19.31 2.86
CA LEU A 45 -11.98 18.60 2.16
C LEU A 45 -11.19 19.59 1.31
N ASP A 46 -9.90 19.73 1.63
CA ASP A 46 -8.93 20.49 0.86
C ASP A 46 -7.89 19.55 0.23
N ARG A 47 -7.12 20.09 -0.71
CA ARG A 47 -6.07 19.33 -1.40
C ARG A 47 -5.04 18.77 -0.41
N GLU A 48 -4.71 19.49 0.64
CA GLU A 48 -3.68 19.10 1.61
C GLU A 48 -4.10 17.87 2.42
N LYS A 49 -5.34 17.84 2.93
CA LYS A 49 -5.91 16.70 3.65
C LYS A 49 -5.99 15.47 2.76
N ILE A 50 -6.39 15.64 1.50
CA ILE A 50 -6.45 14.54 0.54
C ILE A 50 -5.04 14.02 0.25
N MET A 51 -4.06 14.91 0.01
CA MET A 51 -2.65 14.52 -0.16
C MET A 51 -2.09 13.75 1.03
N LYS A 52 -2.42 14.18 2.26
CA LYS A 52 -2.00 13.50 3.48
C LYS A 52 -2.60 12.09 3.57
N ALA A 53 -3.91 11.96 3.37
CA ALA A 53 -4.59 10.67 3.38
C ALA A 53 -4.08 9.75 2.25
N LEU A 54 -3.83 10.30 1.06
CA LEU A 54 -3.24 9.55 -0.05
C LEU A 54 -1.85 9.02 0.30
N THR A 55 -1.01 9.82 0.95
CA THR A 55 0.33 9.37 1.37
C THR A 55 0.23 8.16 2.31
N GLU A 56 -0.77 8.13 3.19
CA GLU A 56 -0.99 7.01 4.13
C GLU A 56 -1.51 5.75 3.43
N VAL A 57 -2.45 5.90 2.49
CA VAL A 57 -3.09 4.76 1.79
C VAL A 57 -2.18 4.20 0.69
N ARG A 58 -1.60 5.09 -0.12
CA ARG A 58 -0.80 4.73 -1.29
C ARG A 58 0.67 4.48 -0.96
N GLY A 59 1.20 5.12 0.08
CA GLY A 59 2.63 5.08 0.40
C GLY A 59 3.47 5.58 -0.77
N ASN A 60 4.51 4.81 -1.12
CA ASN A 60 5.46 5.16 -2.19
C ASN A 60 5.25 4.34 -3.49
N GLN A 61 4.07 3.73 -3.66
CA GLN A 61 3.78 2.87 -4.80
C GLN A 61 3.33 3.69 -6.02
N ARG A 62 3.82 3.28 -7.21
CA ARG A 62 3.38 3.85 -8.49
C ARG A 62 2.24 3.02 -9.08
N VAL A 63 1.35 3.69 -9.79
CA VAL A 63 0.27 3.08 -10.55
C VAL A 63 0.82 2.71 -11.93
N THR A 64 1.25 1.45 -12.05
CA THR A 64 1.86 0.89 -13.27
C THR A 64 0.91 -0.02 -14.05
N ASP A 65 -0.31 -0.22 -13.57
CA ASP A 65 -1.30 -1.12 -14.16
C ASP A 65 -2.67 -0.47 -14.19
N GLN A 66 -3.55 -0.92 -15.08
CA GLN A 66 -4.91 -0.39 -15.23
C GLN A 66 -5.81 -0.65 -14.00
N ASN A 67 -5.50 -1.68 -13.20
CA ASN A 67 -6.25 -2.04 -11.99
C ASN A 67 -5.35 -2.00 -10.75
N PRO A 68 -4.89 -0.82 -10.30
CA PRO A 68 -4.01 -0.70 -9.14
C PRO A 68 -4.72 -1.05 -7.83
N GLU A 69 -6.04 -0.85 -7.76
CA GLU A 69 -6.89 -1.15 -6.59
C GLU A 69 -6.82 -2.62 -6.15
N ASP A 70 -6.68 -3.55 -7.09
CA ASP A 70 -6.53 -4.98 -6.79
C ASP A 70 -5.21 -5.28 -6.05
N LYS A 71 -4.18 -4.44 -6.22
CA LYS A 71 -2.88 -4.61 -5.56
C LYS A 71 -2.84 -4.02 -4.16
N TYR A 72 -3.60 -2.95 -3.89
CA TYR A 72 -3.64 -2.30 -2.57
C TYR A 72 -4.16 -3.21 -1.44
N GLN A 73 -4.74 -4.38 -1.76
CA GLN A 73 -5.22 -5.36 -0.77
C GLN A 73 -4.68 -6.79 -0.97
N ALA A 74 -3.58 -6.97 -1.69
CA ALA A 74 -3.03 -8.31 -1.96
C ALA A 74 -2.76 -9.13 -0.67
N LEU A 75 -2.27 -8.46 0.40
CA LEU A 75 -2.05 -9.12 1.69
C LEU A 75 -3.37 -9.57 2.34
N SER A 76 -4.42 -8.76 2.29
CA SER A 76 -5.73 -9.10 2.85
C SER A 76 -6.42 -10.20 2.04
N LYS A 77 -6.19 -10.25 0.73
CA LYS A 77 -6.84 -11.19 -0.18
C LYS A 77 -6.17 -12.57 -0.19
N PHE A 78 -4.83 -12.62 -0.09
CA PHE A 78 -4.07 -13.85 -0.28
C PHE A 78 -3.15 -14.22 0.89
N GLY A 79 -3.04 -13.36 1.89
CA GLY A 79 -2.10 -13.53 2.99
C GLY A 79 -2.74 -13.38 4.37
N ARG A 80 -1.89 -13.52 5.39
CA ARG A 80 -2.22 -13.29 6.79
C ARG A 80 -1.06 -12.55 7.42
N ASP A 81 -1.34 -11.41 8.07
CA ASP A 81 -0.30 -10.63 8.75
C ASP A 81 0.04 -11.25 10.11
N LEU A 82 1.10 -12.05 10.14
CA LEU A 82 1.61 -12.67 11.37
C LEU A 82 2.16 -11.64 12.38
N THR A 83 2.64 -10.48 11.91
CA THR A 83 3.17 -9.42 12.79
C THR A 83 2.04 -8.75 13.57
N ALA A 84 0.93 -8.46 12.90
CA ALA A 84 -0.26 -7.92 13.54
C ALA A 84 -0.85 -8.91 14.55
N MET A 85 -0.87 -10.21 14.22
CA MET A 85 -1.33 -11.24 15.15
C MET A 85 -0.43 -11.42 16.36
N ALA A 86 0.90 -11.35 16.19
CA ALA A 86 1.86 -11.36 17.29
C ALA A 86 1.59 -10.21 18.26
N LYS A 87 1.40 -8.99 17.74
CA LYS A 87 1.08 -7.80 18.56
C LYS A 87 -0.22 -7.95 19.35
N GLN A 88 -1.18 -8.71 18.81
CA GLN A 88 -2.45 -9.01 19.47
C GLN A 88 -2.38 -10.23 20.40
N ASN A 89 -1.19 -10.83 20.61
CA ASN A 89 -1.00 -12.07 21.38
C ASN A 89 -1.88 -13.23 20.90
N LYS A 90 -2.15 -13.31 19.59
CA LYS A 90 -2.96 -14.36 18.95
C LYS A 90 -2.12 -15.50 18.37
N LEU A 91 -0.81 -15.45 18.52
CA LEU A 91 0.10 -16.50 18.07
C LEU A 91 0.59 -17.30 19.28
N ASP A 92 0.55 -18.61 19.16
CA ASP A 92 1.11 -19.51 20.15
C ASP A 92 2.65 -19.40 20.15
N PRO A 93 3.29 -19.50 21.32
CA PRO A 93 4.74 -19.47 21.39
C PRO A 93 5.33 -20.69 20.69
N VAL A 94 6.39 -20.47 19.92
CA VAL A 94 7.13 -21.55 19.25
C VAL A 94 8.12 -22.17 20.25
N ILE A 95 7.99 -23.48 20.49
CA ILE A 95 8.81 -24.21 21.47
C ILE A 95 9.97 -24.92 20.76
N GLY A 96 11.19 -24.76 21.28
CA GLY A 96 12.35 -25.58 20.90
C GLY A 96 12.98 -25.27 19.53
N ARG A 97 12.66 -24.13 18.91
CA ARG A 97 13.15 -23.73 17.57
C ARG A 97 14.08 -22.51 17.59
N ASP A 98 14.75 -22.26 18.72
CA ASP A 98 15.60 -21.07 18.91
C ASP A 98 16.76 -21.00 17.92
N ALA A 99 17.35 -22.14 17.56
CA ALA A 99 18.48 -22.20 16.65
C ALA A 99 18.07 -21.84 15.21
N GLU A 100 16.94 -22.38 14.75
CA GLU A 100 16.35 -22.11 13.44
C GLU A 100 15.92 -20.65 13.32
N ILE A 101 15.20 -20.13 14.33
CA ILE A 101 14.76 -18.73 14.37
C ILE A 101 15.97 -17.80 14.29
N ARG A 102 17.01 -18.06 15.10
CA ARG A 102 18.25 -17.26 15.07
C ARG A 102 18.93 -17.30 13.70
N ARG A 103 18.97 -18.46 13.05
CA ARG A 103 19.55 -18.61 11.70
C ARG A 103 18.73 -17.88 10.64
N VAL A 104 17.41 -17.92 10.70
CA VAL A 104 16.52 -17.18 9.79
C VAL A 104 16.75 -15.67 9.92
N VAL A 105 16.77 -15.15 11.14
CA VAL A 105 17.04 -13.72 11.40
C VAL A 105 18.42 -13.30 10.88
N GLN A 106 19.44 -14.14 11.09
CA GLN A 106 20.78 -13.89 10.59
C GLN A 106 20.83 -13.81 9.05
N VAL A 107 20.11 -14.70 8.35
CA VAL A 107 20.05 -14.68 6.88
C VAL A 107 19.30 -13.45 6.36
N LEU A 108 18.14 -13.12 6.95
CA LEU A 108 17.35 -11.95 6.58
C LEU A 108 18.13 -10.63 6.75
N SER A 109 19.06 -10.58 7.71
CA SER A 109 19.88 -9.40 7.99
C SER A 109 21.04 -9.19 7.00
N ARG A 110 21.25 -10.09 6.04
CA ARG A 110 22.31 -9.97 5.02
C ARG A 110 21.94 -8.95 3.95
N ARG A 111 22.96 -8.34 3.32
CA ARG A 111 22.75 -7.47 2.14
C ARG A 111 22.53 -8.24 0.84
N THR A 112 23.06 -9.44 0.73
CA THR A 112 22.91 -10.33 -0.43
C THR A 112 22.57 -11.74 0.04
N LYS A 113 21.81 -12.49 -0.78
CA LYS A 113 21.30 -13.83 -0.43
C LYS A 113 20.56 -13.83 0.92
N ASN A 114 19.65 -12.87 1.08
CA ASN A 114 18.89 -12.62 2.31
C ASN A 114 17.56 -13.38 2.39
N ASN A 115 17.28 -14.25 1.43
CA ASN A 115 16.07 -15.07 1.41
C ASN A 115 16.37 -16.44 2.06
N PRO A 116 15.94 -16.69 3.31
CA PRO A 116 16.12 -17.98 3.95
C PRO A 116 15.25 -19.05 3.28
N VAL A 117 15.77 -20.27 3.19
CA VAL A 117 15.02 -21.46 2.74
C VAL A 117 15.05 -22.46 3.88
N LEU A 118 13.87 -22.84 4.36
CA LEU A 118 13.70 -23.88 5.37
C LEU A 118 13.55 -25.22 4.66
N ILE A 119 14.31 -26.22 5.10
CA ILE A 119 14.30 -27.57 4.54
C ILE A 119 14.04 -28.55 5.69
N GLY A 120 13.09 -29.45 5.50
CA GLY A 120 12.71 -30.48 6.47
C GLY A 120 11.49 -31.26 6.00
N ASP A 121 11.17 -32.34 6.71
CA ASP A 121 9.98 -33.13 6.46
C ASP A 121 8.69 -32.34 6.76
N PRO A 122 7.57 -32.64 6.10
CA PRO A 122 6.29 -31.98 6.41
C PRO A 122 5.87 -32.26 7.86
N GLY A 123 5.34 -31.24 8.54
CA GLY A 123 4.77 -31.38 9.89
C GLY A 123 5.78 -31.37 11.03
N VAL A 124 7.07 -31.10 10.76
CA VAL A 124 8.07 -30.96 11.84
C VAL A 124 7.78 -29.77 12.76
N GLY A 125 7.03 -28.76 12.29
CA GLY A 125 6.64 -27.56 13.02
C GLY A 125 5.31 -27.02 12.53
#